data_AF-A0A5C1M712-F1
#
_entry.id   AF-A0A5C1M712-F1
#
_cell.length_a   1.000
_cell.length_b   1.000
_cell.length_c   1.000
_cell.angle_alpha   90.00
_cell.angle_beta   90.00
_cell.angle_gamma   90.00
#
_symmetry.space_group_name_H-M   'P 1'
#
loop_
_entity.id
_entity.type
_entity.pdbx_description
1 polymer ?
#
loop_
_entity_poly.entity_id
_entity_poly.type
_entity_poly.pdbx_seq_one_letter_code
_entity_poly.pdbx_strand_id
1 'polypeptide(L)'
;MATLQPKALPGTTYEMPTACGPIYVTILRDADTGRLHGLKLRFGKSGGCGAAFADGMASVVSSALQAGMEPSLISRDLGGINCHLGNNTCMHAVACAFAEELGIPPEDNSPSGVPIIEDSYYGE
;
A
#
# COMPACT_ATOMS: atom_id res chain seq x y z
N MET A 1 -19.26 14.50 -2.73
CA MET A 1 -19.53 13.88 -4.05
C MET A 1 -19.02 12.46 -3.97
N ALA A 2 -19.91 11.47 -3.93
CA ALA A 2 -19.50 10.07 -3.97
C ALA A 2 -19.07 9.76 -5.40
N THR A 3 -17.77 9.79 -5.67
CA THR A 3 -17.23 9.32 -6.93
C THR A 3 -17.53 7.82 -6.98
N LEU A 4 -18.41 7.39 -7.90
CA LEU A 4 -18.60 5.97 -8.20
C LEU A 4 -17.19 5.38 -8.42
N GLN A 5 -16.78 4.43 -7.59
CA GLN A 5 -15.56 3.67 -7.87
C GLN A 5 -15.77 3.00 -9.23
N PRO A 6 -14.96 3.31 -10.26
CA PRO A 6 -15.09 2.66 -11.54
C PRO A 6 -14.86 1.15 -11.40
N LYS A 7 -15.54 0.40 -12.26
CA LYS A 7 -15.45 -1.04 -12.42
C LYS A 7 -13.98 -1.41 -12.65
N ALA A 8 -13.37 -2.15 -11.72
CA ALA A 8 -11.96 -2.58 -11.75
C ALA A 8 -10.93 -1.45 -11.97
N LEU A 9 -10.42 -0.85 -10.88
CA LEU A 9 -9.21 -0.02 -11.00
C LEU A 9 -7.98 -0.93 -11.20
N PRO A 10 -7.11 -0.66 -12.18
CA PRO A 10 -5.86 -1.38 -12.33
C PRO A 10 -5.01 -1.21 -11.06
N GLY A 11 -4.28 -2.25 -10.67
CA GLY A 11 -3.42 -2.18 -9.51
C GLY A 11 -2.55 -3.41 -9.34
N THR A 12 -1.47 -3.22 -8.59
CA THR A 12 -0.45 -4.22 -8.36
C THR A 12 -0.45 -4.60 -6.89
N THR A 13 -0.47 -5.90 -6.61
CA THR A 13 -0.48 -6.42 -5.24
C THR A 13 0.87 -7.01 -4.87
N TYR A 14 1.37 -6.56 -3.72
CA TYR A 14 2.64 -6.96 -3.11
C TYR A 14 2.37 -7.78 -1.85
N GLU A 15 3.01 -8.94 -1.72
CA GLU A 15 3.05 -9.68 -0.46
C GLU A 15 4.25 -9.20 0.37
N MET A 16 3.97 -8.64 1.54
CA MET A 16 4.99 -8.08 2.42
C MET A 16 5.10 -8.89 3.71
N PRO A 17 6.24 -9.56 3.95
CA PRO A 17 6.49 -10.20 5.24
C PRO A 17 6.78 -9.13 6.30
N THR A 18 6.01 -9.10 7.39
CA THR A 18 6.22 -8.17 8.51
C THR A 18 6.32 -8.89 9.85
N ALA A 19 6.77 -8.20 10.89
CA ALA A 19 6.82 -8.73 12.25
C ALA A 19 5.42 -9.14 12.80
N CYS A 20 4.35 -8.54 12.27
CA CYS A 20 2.97 -8.83 12.68
C CYS A 20 2.30 -9.94 11.84
N GLY A 21 3.05 -10.57 10.94
CA GLY A 21 2.55 -11.52 9.94
C GLY A 21 2.52 -10.91 8.53
N PRO A 22 2.25 -11.72 7.50
CA PRO A 22 2.20 -11.24 6.12
C PRO A 22 1.02 -10.27 5.93
N ILE A 23 1.29 -9.19 5.21
CA ILE A 23 0.26 -8.26 4.71
C ILE A 23 0.32 -8.19 3.20
N TYR A 24 -0.81 -7.87 2.60
CA TYR A 24 -0.97 -7.68 1.17
C TYR A 24 -1.26 -6.21 0.91
N VAL A 25 -0.40 -5.59 0.13
CA VAL A 25 -0.45 -4.17 -0.20
C VAL A 25 -0.81 -4.06 -1.67
N THR A 26 -2.00 -3.55 -1.99
CA THR A 26 -2.42 -3.32 -3.37
C THR A 26 -2.42 -1.82 -3.66
N ILE A 27 -1.59 -1.40 -4.60
CA ILE A 27 -1.54 -0.01 -5.06
C ILE A 27 -2.41 0.11 -6.30
N LEU A 28 -3.39 1.02 -6.25
CA LEU A 28 -4.36 1.24 -7.33
C LEU A 28 -3.96 2.44 -8.17
N ARG A 29 -4.21 2.35 -9.47
CA ARG A 29 -3.97 3.39 -10.45
C ARG A 29 -5.29 3.85 -11.07
N ASP A 30 -5.37 5.14 -11.33
CA ASP A 30 -6.45 5.72 -12.12
C ASP A 30 -6.35 5.21 -13.57
N ALA A 31 -7.45 4.73 -14.13
CA ALA A 31 -7.45 4.06 -15.43
C ALA A 31 -7.13 5.01 -16.59
N ASP A 32 -7.50 6.29 -16.47
CA ASP A 32 -7.32 7.28 -17.53
C ASP A 32 -5.95 7.96 -17.46
N THR A 33 -5.49 8.31 -16.25
CA THR A 33 -4.28 9.10 -16.03
C THR A 33 -3.06 8.25 -15.65
N GLY A 34 -3.24 6.99 -15.25
CA GLY A 34 -2.19 6.10 -14.76
C GLY A 34 -1.59 6.49 -13.41
N ARG A 35 -2.10 7.55 -12.78
CA ARG A 35 -1.62 8.05 -11.49
C ARG A 35 -2.06 7.14 -10.35
N LEU A 36 -1.26 7.07 -9.29
CA LEU A 36 -1.64 6.34 -8.08
C LEU A 36 -2.90 7.00 -7.48
N HIS A 37 -3.94 6.20 -7.30
CA HIS A 37 -5.27 6.66 -6.90
C HIS A 37 -5.71 6.12 -5.54
N GLY A 38 -5.17 4.98 -5.11
CA GLY A 38 -5.58 4.36 -3.87
C GLY A 38 -4.67 3.26 -3.36
N LEU A 39 -5.00 2.81 -2.16
CA LEU A 39 -4.34 1.73 -1.44
C LEU A 39 -5.43 0.76 -0.96
N LYS A 40 -5.24 -0.54 -1.16
CA LYS A 40 -5.90 -1.57 -0.36
C LYS A 40 -4.85 -2.27 0.48
N LEU A 41 -5.19 -2.54 1.73
CA LEU A 41 -4.31 -3.20 2.67
C LEU A 41 -5.07 -4.36 3.32
N ARG A 42 -4.45 -5.54 3.37
CA ARG A 42 -5.06 -6.73 4.00
C ARG A 42 -4.03 -7.47 4.83
N PHE A 43 -4.42 -7.94 6.01
CA PHE A 43 -3.62 -8.86 6.79
C PHE A 43 -3.94 -10.31 6.36
N GLY A 44 -2.94 -11.19 6.32
CA GLY A 44 -3.15 -12.60 5.96
C GLY A 44 -3.96 -13.40 6.98
N LYS A 45 -4.09 -12.91 8.22
CA LYS A 45 -5.08 -13.42 9.19
C LYS A 45 -6.25 -12.44 9.27
N SER A 46 -7.43 -12.89 8.88
CA SER A 46 -8.65 -12.09 8.82
C SER A 46 -9.23 -11.84 10.22
N GLY A 47 -9.46 -10.58 10.60
CA GLY A 47 -10.25 -10.17 11.78
C GLY A 47 -9.50 -9.36 12.84
N GLY A 48 -10.25 -8.63 13.68
CA GLY A 48 -9.71 -7.88 14.83
C GLY A 48 -9.07 -6.53 14.48
N CYS A 49 -8.22 -6.02 15.37
CA CYS A 49 -7.63 -4.67 15.26
C CYS A 49 -6.77 -4.49 14.00
N GLY A 50 -6.10 -5.55 13.52
CA GLY A 50 -5.30 -5.48 12.29
C GLY A 50 -6.14 -5.15 11.06
N ALA A 51 -7.31 -5.79 10.91
CA ALA A 51 -8.23 -5.50 9.81
C ALA A 51 -8.79 -4.07 9.90
N ALA A 52 -9.20 -3.62 11.09
CA ALA A 52 -9.69 -2.25 11.28
C ALA A 52 -8.60 -1.20 10.99
N PHE A 53 -7.37 -1.46 11.40
CA PHE A 53 -6.23 -0.61 11.08
C PHE A 53 -5.93 -0.59 9.59
N ALA A 54 -5.96 -1.74 8.92
CA ALA A 54 -5.76 -1.83 7.48
C ALA A 54 -6.77 -1.01 6.69
N ASP A 55 -8.07 -1.14 7.02
CA ASP A 55 -9.14 -0.40 6.37
C ASP A 55 -9.01 1.11 6.62
N GLY A 56 -8.67 1.52 7.85
CA GLY A 56 -8.43 2.92 8.20
C GLY A 56 -7.26 3.52 7.43
N MET A 57 -6.13 2.81 7.36
CA MET A 57 -4.96 3.25 6.59
C MET A 57 -5.23 3.31 5.09
N ALA A 58 -5.87 2.28 4.53
CA ALA A 58 -6.28 2.25 3.13
C ALA A 58 -7.18 3.45 2.79
N SER A 59 -8.13 3.78 3.66
CA SER A 59 -9.04 4.92 3.49
C SER A 59 -8.30 6.26 3.52
N VAL A 60 -7.45 6.49 4.52
CA VAL A 60 -6.70 7.76 4.68
C VAL A 60 -5.71 7.96 3.53
N VAL A 61 -4.93 6.93 3.19
CA VAL A 61 -3.93 7.02 2.11
C VAL A 61 -4.61 7.24 0.75
N SER A 62 -5.70 6.52 0.48
CA SER A 62 -6.47 6.74 -0.77
C SER A 62 -7.03 8.15 -0.85
N SER A 63 -7.53 8.68 0.27
CA SER A 63 -8.01 10.07 0.32
C SER A 63 -6.89 11.08 0.08
N ALA A 64 -5.69 10.84 0.63
CA ALA A 64 -4.53 11.69 0.43
C ALA A 64 -4.07 11.70 -1.04
N LEU A 65 -4.02 10.53 -1.69
CA LEU A 65 -3.70 10.41 -3.11
C LEU A 65 -4.71 11.15 -3.99
N GLN A 66 -6.01 10.99 -3.71
CA GLN A 66 -7.08 11.69 -4.44
C GLN A 66 -7.05 13.21 -4.21
N ALA A 67 -6.55 13.67 -3.06
CA ALA A 67 -6.30 15.08 -2.78
C ALA A 67 -5.04 15.64 -3.47
N GLY A 68 -4.29 14.81 -4.21
CA GLY A 68 -3.09 15.20 -4.95
C GLY A 68 -1.80 15.15 -4.13
N MET A 69 -1.78 14.42 -3.01
CA MET A 69 -0.53 14.16 -2.29
C MET A 69 0.45 13.38 -3.19
N GLU A 70 1.71 13.81 -3.20
CA GLU A 70 2.75 13.11 -3.95
C GLU A 70 3.04 11.74 -3.30
N PRO A 71 3.04 10.63 -4.06
CA PRO A 71 3.21 9.31 -3.46
C PRO A 71 4.58 9.05 -2.82
N SER A 72 5.62 9.77 -3.23
CA SER A 72 6.94 9.68 -2.59
C SER A 72 6.89 10.11 -1.12
N LEU A 73 6.00 11.06 -0.77
CA LEU A 73 5.78 11.50 0.61
C LEU A 73 5.17 10.38 1.44
N ILE A 74 4.28 9.57 0.86
CA ILE A 74 3.69 8.41 1.55
C ILE A 74 4.77 7.37 1.84
N SER A 75 5.62 7.07 0.84
CA SER A 75 6.76 6.17 1.04
C SER A 75 7.66 6.67 2.17
N ARG A 76 8.01 7.97 2.13
CA ARG A 76 8.89 8.60 3.12
C ARG A 76 8.32 8.65 4.53
N ASP A 77 7.08 9.10 4.65
CA ASP A 77 6.49 9.34 5.97
C ASP A 77 6.13 8.01 6.67
N LEU A 78 5.84 6.94 5.91
CA LEU A 78 5.57 5.62 6.47
C LEU A 78 6.83 4.77 6.69
N GLY A 79 7.91 5.01 5.92
CA GLY A 79 9.15 4.23 5.98
C GLY A 79 9.86 4.33 7.33
N GLY A 80 9.75 5.48 7.99
CA GLY A 80 10.31 5.74 9.33
C GLY A 80 9.48 5.22 10.51
N ILE A 81 8.30 4.61 10.29
CA ILE A 81 7.43 4.16 11.38
C ILE A 81 7.87 2.77 11.87
N ASN A 82 8.47 2.77 13.06
CA ASN A 82 8.97 1.57 13.74
C ASN A 82 8.09 1.17 14.92
N CYS A 83 8.16 -0.10 15.32
CA CYS A 83 7.53 -0.59 16.55
C CYS A 83 8.55 -1.30 17.45
N HIS A 84 8.12 -1.78 18.61
CA HIS A 84 8.99 -2.50 19.55
C HIS A 84 9.57 -3.81 19.00
N LEU A 85 9.08 -4.30 17.85
CA LEU A 85 9.59 -5.48 17.15
C LEU A 85 10.63 -5.15 16.06
N GLY A 86 11.01 -3.87 15.90
CA GLY A 86 12.01 -3.41 14.93
C GLY A 86 11.39 -2.67 13.73
N ASN A 87 12.15 -2.61 12.63
CA ASN A 87 11.83 -1.79 11.46
C ASN A 87 10.92 -2.48 10.44
N ASN A 88 10.77 -3.82 10.50
CA ASN A 88 9.93 -4.56 9.57
C ASN A 88 8.44 -4.50 9.95
N THR A 89 7.90 -3.27 9.98
CA THR A 89 6.52 -2.98 10.39
C THR A 89 5.56 -3.01 9.20
N CYS A 90 4.25 -3.01 9.48
CA CYS A 90 3.22 -2.89 8.45
C CYS A 90 3.33 -1.57 7.67
N MET A 91 3.77 -0.48 8.32
CA MET A 91 3.93 0.83 7.67
C MET A 91 5.15 0.86 6.78
N HIS A 92 6.26 0.29 7.26
CA HIS A 92 7.47 0.13 6.47
C HIS A 92 7.20 -0.72 5.21
N ALA A 93 6.41 -1.79 5.35
CA ALA A 93 6.01 -2.60 4.21
C ALA A 93 5.15 -1.83 3.18
N VAL A 94 4.23 -0.97 3.62
CA VAL A 94 3.49 -0.08 2.71
C VAL A 94 4.46 0.90 2.04
N ALA A 95 5.42 1.46 2.77
CA ALA A 95 6.42 2.36 2.21
C ALA A 95 7.26 1.71 1.10
N CYS A 96 7.72 0.47 1.31
CA CYS A 96 8.45 -0.30 0.32
C CYS A 96 7.63 -0.57 -0.95
N ALA A 97 6.33 -0.89 -0.81
CA ALA A 97 5.47 -1.08 -1.97
C ALA A 97 5.33 0.21 -2.80
N PHE A 98 5.17 1.37 -2.15
CA PHE A 98 5.17 2.65 -2.85
C PHE A 98 6.52 2.98 -3.48
N ALA A 99 7.63 2.66 -2.81
CA ALA A 99 8.96 2.87 -3.35
C ALA A 99 9.18 2.06 -4.64
N GLU A 100 8.78 0.79 -4.63
CA GLU A 100 8.84 -0.10 -5.78
C GLU A 100 8.01 0.45 -6.96
N GLU A 101 6.77 0.90 -6.70
CA GLU A 101 5.90 1.47 -7.74
C GLU A 101 6.41 2.78 -8.35
N LEU A 102 7.23 3.52 -7.60
CA LEU A 102 7.84 4.76 -8.03
C LEU A 102 9.23 4.54 -8.63
N GLY A 103 9.79 3.34 -8.54
CA GLY A 103 11.17 3.03 -8.93
C GLY A 103 12.21 3.82 -8.13
N ILE A 104 11.91 4.18 -6.88
CA ILE A 104 12.83 4.87 -5.98
C ILE A 104 13.48 3.87 -5.01
N PRO A 105 14.77 4.08 -4.64
CA PRO A 105 15.39 3.21 -3.64
C PRO A 105 14.66 3.36 -2.30
N PRO A 106 14.47 2.28 -1.54
CA PRO A 106 13.97 2.38 -0.18
C PRO A 106 14.96 3.23 0.65
N GLU A 107 14.39 4.01 1.56
CA GLU A 107 15.13 4.96 2.39
C GLU A 107 15.93 4.32 3.53
N ASP A 108 15.66 3.05 3.83
CA ASP A 108 16.48 2.18 4.68
C ASP A 108 17.06 1.04 3.82
N ASN A 109 18.03 0.27 4.32
CA ASN A 109 18.65 -0.88 3.60
C ASN A 109 17.68 -2.08 3.43
N SER A 110 16.40 -1.81 3.27
CA SER A 110 15.32 -2.76 3.08
C SER A 110 15.53 -3.57 1.81
N PRO A 111 15.11 -4.84 1.79
CA PRO A 111 15.32 -5.70 0.64
C PRO A 111 14.66 -5.11 -0.62
N SER A 112 15.49 -4.82 -1.63
CA SER A 112 15.03 -4.53 -2.99
C SER A 112 14.50 -5.83 -3.62
N GLY A 113 13.29 -5.81 -4.17
CA GLY A 113 12.68 -6.99 -4.81
C GLY A 113 11.55 -7.60 -3.97
N VAL A 114 10.44 -6.87 -3.88
CA VAL A 114 9.22 -7.33 -3.23
C VAL A 114 8.47 -8.32 -4.13
N PRO A 115 8.01 -9.49 -3.61
CA PRO A 115 7.24 -10.43 -4.42
C PRO A 115 5.88 -9.83 -4.80
N ILE A 116 5.68 -9.65 -6.10
CA ILE A 116 4.41 -9.26 -6.72
C ILE A 116 3.58 -10.53 -6.88
N ILE A 117 2.38 -10.55 -6.30
CA ILE A 117 1.54 -11.75 -6.27
C ILE A 117 0.39 -11.76 -7.27
N GLU A 118 0.00 -10.62 -7.86
CA GLU A 118 -0.91 -10.56 -9.03
C GLU A 118 -1.14 -9.11 -9.50
N ASP A 119 -1.21 -8.90 -10.82
CA ASP A 119 -1.84 -7.74 -11.46
C ASP A 119 -3.36 -7.91 -11.37
N SER A 120 -3.95 -7.48 -10.25
CA SER A 120 -5.36 -7.74 -9.97
C SER A 120 -6.26 -6.79 -10.77
N TYR A 121 -6.55 -7.13 -12.03
CA TYR A 121 -7.68 -6.56 -12.77
C TYR A 121 -8.98 -7.14 -12.17
N TYR A 122 -9.51 -6.51 -11.12
CA TYR A 122 -10.64 -7.05 -10.36
C TYR A 122 -11.98 -6.74 -11.05
N GLY A 123 -12.35 -7.52 -12.05
CA GLY A 123 -13.64 -7.46 -12.73
C GLY A 123 -14.57 -8.59 -12.33
N GLU A 124 -15.73 -8.25 -11.74
CA GLU A 124 -17.04 -8.84 -12.04
C GLU A 124 -18.07 -7.69 -12.16
#